data_AF-A0A969NGI5-F1
#
_entry.id   AF-A0A969NGI5-F1
#
_cell.length_a   1.000
_cell.length_b   1.000
_cell.length_c   1.000
_cell.angle_alpha   90.00
_cell.angle_beta   90.00
_cell.angle_gamma   90.00
#
_symmetry.space_group_name_H-M   'P 1'
#
loop_
_entity.id
_entity.type
_entity.pdbx_description
1 polymer ?
#
loop_
_entity_poly.entity_id
_entity_poly.type
_entity_poly.pdbx_seq_one_letter_code
_entity_poly.pdbx_strand_id
1 'polypeptide(L)'
;MKKVFSLYLLLIFTVLACNNAANNSSKSSVKTEKELIFEDFAKQLETSIKNGNYKLLNTSWDIELFKSNIFSYGKVKTNVLEGGEKYYRKIIFKSNNDMVDEVKQYGNLYLSRFHIENGTPKAFYTYRTDQGINFIEFVFSQKGNDIKIVDYFNFQMGEYYSESVYKMTKNIAKYGGNEGAYANALRLVNISITQVNDKQYEEAWETINKIEPYLLNDNYFQTKRIAIANSYSGQLYSQAINDFLELYKENEKLQLYYKAVLYKRNGNKKEFITAAKELESIVGSSKLFTNWEQSL
;
A
#
# COMPACT_ATOMS: atom_id res chain seq x y z
N MET A 1 62.74 -41.18 -20.25
CA MET A 1 61.46 -41.89 -20.45
C MET A 1 60.41 -41.30 -19.51
N LYS A 2 59.32 -40.77 -20.10
CA LYS A 2 57.94 -40.56 -19.57
C LYS A 2 57.84 -39.92 -18.16
N LYS A 3 57.46 -38.64 -17.91
CA LYS A 3 56.40 -37.78 -18.50
C LYS A 3 55.17 -38.59 -18.92
N VAL A 4 54.19 -38.73 -18.03
CA VAL A 4 52.72 -38.59 -18.24
C VAL A 4 52.09 -38.95 -16.89
N PHE A 5 51.89 -38.01 -15.96
CA PHE A 5 50.93 -38.22 -14.86
C PHE A 5 50.41 -36.93 -14.19
N SER A 6 50.81 -35.74 -14.66
CA SER A 6 50.45 -34.48 -14.00
C SER A 6 49.49 -33.59 -14.80
N LEU A 7 49.04 -34.00 -16.00
CA LEU A 7 48.11 -33.20 -16.81
C LEU A 7 46.64 -33.64 -16.73
N TYR A 8 46.34 -34.87 -16.29
CA TYR A 8 44.95 -35.36 -16.27
C TYR A 8 44.16 -34.92 -15.04
N LEU A 9 44.80 -34.60 -13.91
CA LEU A 9 44.09 -34.18 -12.70
C LEU A 9 43.66 -32.70 -12.72
N LEU A 10 44.36 -31.85 -13.49
CA LEU A 10 44.02 -30.43 -13.61
C LEU A 10 42.91 -30.15 -14.65
N LEU A 11 42.62 -31.11 -15.54
CA LEU A 11 41.59 -30.99 -16.58
C LEU A 11 40.20 -31.44 -16.13
N ILE A 12 40.10 -32.21 -15.03
CA ILE A 12 38.80 -32.64 -14.48
C ILE A 12 38.19 -31.55 -13.57
N PHE A 13 39.02 -30.70 -12.94
CA PHE A 13 38.51 -29.61 -12.10
C PHE A 13 38.08 -28.35 -12.87
N THR A 14 38.55 -28.14 -14.11
CA THR A 14 38.10 -26.99 -14.92
C THR A 14 36.78 -27.25 -15.67
N VAL A 15 36.42 -28.51 -15.94
CA VAL A 15 35.14 -28.86 -16.59
C VAL A 15 33.96 -28.86 -15.59
N LEU A 16 34.22 -29.07 -14.30
CA LEU A 16 33.18 -28.98 -13.26
C LEU A 16 32.99 -27.55 -12.71
N ALA A 17 33.95 -26.64 -12.91
CA ALA A 17 33.82 -25.25 -12.51
C ALA A 17 33.00 -24.39 -13.52
N CYS A 18 32.81 -24.85 -14.76
CA CYS A 18 32.02 -24.13 -15.76
C CYS A 18 30.55 -24.60 -15.89
N ASN A 19 30.17 -25.75 -15.33
CA ASN A 19 28.79 -26.25 -15.45
C ASN A 19 27.85 -25.81 -14.32
N ASN A 20 28.36 -25.25 -13.21
CA ASN A 20 27.52 -24.72 -12.13
C ASN A 20 27.37 -23.19 -12.14
N ALA A 21 27.98 -22.49 -13.09
CA ALA A 21 27.80 -21.05 -13.30
C ALA A 21 26.68 -20.71 -14.31
N ALA A 22 26.06 -21.72 -14.95
CA ALA A 22 25.08 -21.52 -16.02
C ALA A 22 23.60 -21.71 -15.60
N ASN A 23 23.30 -22.12 -14.36
CA ASN A 23 21.92 -22.38 -13.92
C ASN A 23 21.30 -21.32 -13.00
N ASN A 24 21.98 -20.19 -12.78
CA ASN A 24 21.37 -18.98 -12.21
C ASN A 24 21.42 -17.82 -13.22
N SER A 25 21.22 -18.11 -14.50
CA SER A 25 20.67 -17.07 -15.36
C SER A 25 19.24 -16.84 -14.88
N SER A 26 19.03 -15.75 -14.15
CA SER A 26 17.72 -15.14 -14.12
C SER A 26 17.32 -15.00 -15.58
N LYS A 27 16.38 -15.85 -16.04
CA LYS A 27 15.70 -15.62 -17.31
C LYS A 27 15.04 -14.26 -17.12
N SER A 28 15.72 -13.22 -17.55
CA SER A 28 15.09 -11.97 -17.93
C SER A 28 14.17 -12.36 -19.08
N SER A 29 12.97 -12.80 -18.73
CA SER A 29 11.91 -13.02 -19.70
C SER A 29 11.69 -11.68 -20.37
N VAL A 30 11.92 -11.62 -21.68
CA VAL A 30 11.62 -10.45 -22.48
C VAL A 30 10.16 -10.10 -22.20
N LYS A 31 9.91 -8.87 -21.72
CA LYS A 31 8.56 -8.40 -21.44
C LYS A 31 7.76 -8.41 -22.74
N THR A 32 6.54 -8.91 -22.66
CA THR A 32 5.56 -8.86 -23.74
C THR A 32 5.17 -7.41 -24.05
N GLU A 33 4.70 -7.15 -25.27
CA GLU A 33 4.18 -5.83 -25.65
C GLU A 33 3.09 -5.35 -24.70
N LYS A 34 2.19 -6.26 -24.30
CA LYS A 34 1.15 -5.97 -23.31
C LYS A 34 1.75 -5.49 -21.98
N GLU A 35 2.76 -6.18 -21.45
CA GLU A 35 3.44 -5.77 -20.21
C GLU A 35 4.07 -4.38 -20.34
N LEU A 36 4.67 -4.07 -21.49
CA LEU A 36 5.28 -2.76 -21.73
C LEU A 36 4.24 -1.63 -21.73
N ILE A 37 3.05 -1.85 -22.31
CA ILE A 37 1.97 -0.85 -22.32
C ILE A 37 1.49 -0.54 -20.90
N PHE A 38 1.27 -1.56 -20.06
CA PHE A 38 0.85 -1.35 -18.68
C PHE A 38 1.95 -0.70 -17.83
N GLU A 39 3.20 -1.09 -18.03
CA GLU A 39 4.33 -0.49 -17.33
C GLU A 39 4.53 0.98 -17.73
N ASP A 40 4.35 1.32 -19.00
CA ASP A 40 4.39 2.71 -19.46
C ASP A 40 3.29 3.56 -18.83
N PHE A 41 2.05 3.04 -18.80
CA PHE A 41 0.95 3.69 -18.09
C PHE A 41 1.26 3.89 -16.60
N ALA A 42 1.88 2.90 -15.94
CA ALA A 42 2.32 3.02 -14.54
C ALA A 42 3.36 4.14 -14.34
N LYS A 43 4.33 4.28 -15.26
CA LYS A 43 5.32 5.38 -15.23
C LYS A 43 4.67 6.74 -15.47
N GLN A 44 3.66 6.81 -16.33
CA GLN A 44 2.88 8.03 -16.54
C GLN A 44 2.10 8.42 -15.28
N LEU A 45 1.51 7.44 -14.57
CA LEU A 45 0.86 7.68 -13.28
C LEU A 45 1.84 8.21 -12.24
N GLU A 46 3.01 7.57 -12.08
CA GLU A 46 4.08 8.06 -11.19
C GLU A 46 4.39 9.55 -11.48
N THR A 47 4.68 9.85 -12.74
CA THR A 47 5.05 11.20 -13.19
C THR A 47 3.92 12.21 -12.93
N SER A 48 2.67 11.84 -13.25
CA SER A 48 1.51 12.71 -13.02
C SER A 48 1.33 13.02 -11.54
N ILE A 49 1.41 12.02 -10.67
CA ILE A 49 1.21 12.18 -9.23
C ILE A 49 2.33 13.05 -8.62
N LYS A 50 3.60 12.78 -8.96
CA LYS A 50 4.75 13.58 -8.49
C LYS A 50 4.65 15.05 -8.87
N ASN A 51 4.11 15.33 -10.04
CA ASN A 51 3.94 16.70 -10.55
C ASN A 51 2.67 17.38 -10.02
N GLY A 52 1.95 16.77 -9.08
CA GLY A 52 0.70 17.32 -8.55
C GLY A 52 -0.44 17.36 -9.57
N ASN A 53 -0.38 16.55 -10.63
CA ASN A 53 -1.38 16.51 -11.68
C ASN A 53 -2.42 15.42 -11.39
N TYR A 54 -3.60 15.86 -10.94
CA TYR A 54 -4.72 14.98 -10.60
C TYR A 54 -5.40 14.34 -11.82
N LYS A 55 -5.23 14.91 -13.03
CA LYS A 55 -6.07 14.58 -14.19
C LYS A 55 -5.96 13.11 -14.57
N LEU A 56 -4.74 12.61 -14.83
CA LEU A 56 -4.55 11.24 -15.30
C LEU A 56 -5.12 10.23 -14.30
N LEU A 57 -4.81 10.41 -13.02
CA LEU A 57 -5.29 9.52 -11.96
C LEU A 57 -6.82 9.55 -11.87
N ASN A 58 -7.46 10.71 -11.87
CA ASN A 58 -8.92 10.83 -11.78
C ASN A 58 -9.67 10.32 -13.02
N THR A 59 -9.10 10.46 -14.23
CA THR A 59 -9.78 10.04 -15.46
C THR A 59 -9.56 8.59 -15.84
N SER A 60 -8.62 7.89 -15.18
CA SER A 60 -8.24 6.53 -15.56
C SER A 60 -9.01 5.43 -14.84
N TRP A 61 -9.96 5.73 -13.97
CA TRP A 61 -10.71 4.69 -13.26
C TRP A 61 -11.81 4.04 -14.12
N ASP A 62 -11.90 2.71 -14.07
CA ASP A 62 -13.11 1.99 -14.48
C ASP A 62 -14.09 1.92 -13.30
N ILE A 63 -15.01 2.89 -13.26
CA ILE A 63 -15.97 3.05 -12.18
C ILE A 63 -16.89 1.83 -12.05
N GLU A 64 -17.27 1.21 -13.17
CA GLU A 64 -18.17 0.05 -13.15
C GLU A 64 -17.48 -1.19 -12.58
N LEU A 65 -16.21 -1.42 -12.93
CA LEU A 65 -15.46 -2.53 -12.36
C LEU A 65 -15.11 -2.30 -10.88
N PHE A 66 -14.75 -1.07 -10.51
CA PHE A 66 -14.58 -0.71 -9.09
C PHE A 66 -15.86 -0.94 -8.28
N LYS A 67 -17.00 -0.50 -8.82
CA LYS A 67 -18.32 -0.75 -8.23
C LYS A 67 -18.61 -2.24 -8.10
N SER A 68 -18.33 -3.03 -9.14
CA SER A 68 -18.47 -4.49 -9.10
C SER A 68 -17.61 -5.12 -8.00
N ASN A 69 -16.37 -4.64 -7.82
CA ASN A 69 -15.48 -5.12 -6.76
C ASN A 69 -16.08 -4.85 -5.37
N ILE A 70 -16.66 -3.66 -5.13
CA ILE A 70 -17.35 -3.35 -3.87
C ILE A 70 -18.47 -4.37 -3.59
N PHE A 71 -19.30 -4.67 -4.60
CA PHE A 71 -20.41 -5.61 -4.44
C PHE A 71 -19.97 -7.08 -4.33
N SER A 72 -18.76 -7.43 -4.76
CA SER A 72 -18.22 -8.78 -4.58
C SER A 72 -18.06 -9.19 -3.11
N TYR A 73 -17.88 -8.23 -2.20
CA TYR A 73 -17.79 -8.45 -0.76
C TYR A 73 -19.15 -8.71 -0.07
N GLY A 74 -20.25 -8.58 -0.80
CA GLY A 74 -21.58 -8.95 -0.37
C GLY A 74 -22.63 -7.86 -0.58
N LYS A 75 -23.88 -8.21 -0.25
CA LYS A 75 -25.01 -7.28 -0.35
C LYS A 75 -25.03 -6.34 0.84
N VAL A 76 -25.09 -5.04 0.58
CA VAL A 76 -25.39 -4.03 1.61
C VAL A 76 -26.84 -3.60 1.39
N LYS A 77 -27.69 -3.75 2.41
CA LYS A 77 -29.09 -3.32 2.37
C LYS A 77 -29.21 -1.80 2.53
N THR A 78 -28.57 -1.04 1.64
CA THR A 78 -28.56 0.42 1.75
C THR A 78 -28.64 1.11 0.40
N ASN A 79 -29.46 2.16 0.36
CA ASN A 79 -29.51 3.10 -0.75
C ASN A 79 -28.17 3.88 -0.88
N VAL A 80 -27.25 3.74 0.08
CA VAL A 80 -25.94 4.42 0.09
C VAL A 80 -25.00 3.80 -0.95
N LEU A 81 -24.98 2.47 -1.12
CA LEU A 81 -24.28 1.83 -2.23
C LEU A 81 -25.07 1.87 -3.54
N GLU A 82 -26.37 2.18 -3.52
CA GLU A 82 -27.15 2.38 -4.74
C GLU A 82 -26.89 3.74 -5.41
N GLY A 83 -25.97 4.55 -4.85
CA GLY A 83 -25.49 5.75 -5.49
C GLY A 83 -25.07 5.48 -6.94
N GLY A 84 -25.55 6.32 -7.86
CA GLY A 84 -25.12 6.25 -9.26
C GLY A 84 -23.62 6.54 -9.40
N GLU A 85 -23.10 6.38 -10.62
CA GLU A 85 -21.69 6.59 -10.99
C GLU A 85 -21.05 7.86 -10.36
N LYS A 86 -21.82 8.95 -10.24
CA LYS A 86 -21.41 10.21 -9.59
C LYS A 86 -20.92 10.04 -8.15
N TYR A 87 -21.53 9.16 -7.36
CA TYR A 87 -21.15 8.90 -5.97
C TYR A 87 -19.76 8.26 -5.90
N TYR A 88 -19.55 7.19 -6.65
CA TYR A 88 -18.26 6.48 -6.70
C TYR A 88 -17.15 7.38 -7.24
N ARG A 89 -17.43 8.16 -8.30
CA ARG A 89 -16.47 9.17 -8.79
C ARG A 89 -16.07 10.16 -7.71
N LYS A 90 -17.02 10.66 -6.91
CA LYS A 90 -16.71 11.60 -5.81
C LYS A 90 -15.77 10.98 -4.77
N ILE A 91 -16.01 9.73 -4.38
CA ILE A 91 -15.19 9.03 -3.39
C ILE A 91 -13.79 8.76 -3.93
N ILE A 92 -13.69 8.22 -5.15
CA ILE A 92 -12.41 7.99 -5.84
C ILE A 92 -11.63 9.29 -5.97
N PHE A 93 -12.27 10.36 -6.46
CA PHE A 93 -11.58 11.64 -6.70
C PHE A 93 -11.08 12.25 -5.40
N LYS A 94 -11.86 12.14 -4.31
CA LYS A 94 -11.39 12.58 -3.01
C LYS A 94 -10.13 11.82 -2.59
N SER A 95 -10.14 10.49 -2.63
CA SER A 95 -8.98 9.69 -2.23
C SER A 95 -7.76 9.94 -3.12
N ASN A 96 -7.96 10.03 -4.43
CA ASN A 96 -6.91 10.35 -5.39
C ASN A 96 -6.30 11.72 -5.14
N ASN A 97 -7.14 12.73 -4.89
CA ASN A 97 -6.67 14.09 -4.61
C ASN A 97 -5.91 14.14 -3.29
N ASP A 98 -6.43 13.51 -2.23
CA ASP A 98 -5.76 13.42 -0.94
C ASP A 98 -4.37 12.78 -1.11
N MET A 99 -4.24 11.70 -1.90
CA MET A 99 -2.94 11.08 -2.21
C MET A 99 -2.00 12.01 -3.01
N VAL A 100 -2.49 12.68 -4.04
CA VAL A 100 -1.66 13.60 -4.86
C VAL A 100 -1.20 14.80 -4.03
N ASP A 101 -2.08 15.34 -3.19
CA ASP A 101 -1.75 16.46 -2.29
C ASP A 101 -0.71 16.03 -1.27
N GLU A 102 -0.86 14.85 -0.67
CA GLU A 102 0.13 14.31 0.26
C GLU A 102 1.50 14.18 -0.42
N VAL A 103 1.56 13.60 -1.63
CA VAL A 103 2.82 13.43 -2.38
C VAL A 103 3.44 14.78 -2.68
N LYS A 104 2.66 15.72 -3.19
CA LYS A 104 3.14 17.04 -3.58
C LYS A 104 3.67 17.83 -2.38
N GLN A 105 3.03 17.73 -1.22
CA GLN A 105 3.37 18.54 -0.05
C GLN A 105 4.50 17.94 0.78
N TYR A 106 4.52 16.62 0.93
CA TYR A 106 5.31 15.98 1.98
C TYR A 106 6.24 14.89 1.47
N GLY A 107 6.28 14.60 0.17
CA GLY A 107 6.88 13.36 -0.26
C GLY A 107 7.24 13.18 -1.72
N ASN A 108 7.42 11.90 -2.06
CA ASN A 108 7.70 11.46 -3.40
C ASN A 108 7.11 10.06 -3.60
N LEU A 109 6.64 9.78 -4.81
CA LEU A 109 6.10 8.48 -5.21
C LEU A 109 7.07 7.86 -6.21
N TYR A 110 7.32 6.56 -6.11
CA TYR A 110 8.19 5.83 -7.03
C TYR A 110 7.50 4.57 -7.50
N LEU A 111 7.49 4.31 -8.81
CA LEU A 111 7.14 3.01 -9.35
C LEU A 111 8.25 2.02 -9.01
N SER A 112 8.01 1.16 -8.03
CA SER A 112 9.02 0.22 -7.57
C SER A 112 8.98 -1.08 -8.35
N ARG A 113 7.77 -1.52 -8.75
CA ARG A 113 7.61 -2.74 -9.55
C ARG A 113 6.32 -2.72 -10.36
N PHE A 114 6.42 -3.11 -11.62
CA PHE A 114 5.30 -3.61 -12.40
C PHE A 114 5.36 -5.13 -12.48
N HIS A 115 4.22 -5.81 -12.34
CA HIS A 115 4.12 -7.25 -12.49
C HIS A 115 2.71 -7.69 -12.92
N ILE A 116 2.61 -8.94 -13.36
CA ILE A 116 1.33 -9.60 -13.63
C ILE A 116 1.16 -10.73 -12.62
N GLU A 117 0.09 -10.68 -11.84
CA GLU A 117 -0.29 -11.72 -10.89
C GLU A 117 -1.58 -12.39 -11.36
N ASN A 118 -1.54 -13.69 -11.64
CA ASN A 118 -2.70 -14.47 -12.12
C ASN A 118 -3.41 -13.80 -13.32
N GLY A 119 -2.62 -13.25 -14.26
CA GLY A 119 -3.14 -12.55 -15.44
C GLY A 119 -3.60 -11.11 -15.19
N THR A 120 -3.54 -10.62 -13.95
CA THR A 120 -3.92 -9.26 -13.56
C THR A 120 -2.70 -8.34 -13.49
N PRO A 121 -2.62 -7.29 -14.32
CA PRO A 121 -1.52 -6.32 -14.27
C PRO A 121 -1.62 -5.44 -13.03
N LYS A 122 -0.48 -5.27 -12.35
CA LYS A 122 -0.37 -4.52 -11.10
C LYS A 122 0.88 -3.65 -11.10
N ALA A 123 0.77 -2.48 -10.48
CA ALA A 123 1.89 -1.59 -10.25
C ALA A 123 2.00 -1.23 -8.77
N PHE A 124 3.13 -1.61 -8.20
CA PHE A 124 3.49 -1.35 -6.83
C PHE A 124 4.28 -0.04 -6.76
N TYR A 125 3.82 0.88 -5.92
CA TYR A 125 4.46 2.16 -5.69
C TYR A 125 4.90 2.28 -4.23
N THR A 126 6.08 2.84 -4.04
CA THR A 126 6.56 3.27 -2.74
C THR A 126 6.32 4.75 -2.58
N TYR A 127 5.69 5.09 -1.48
CA TYR A 127 5.38 6.45 -1.09
C TYR A 127 6.26 6.86 0.08
N ARG A 128 7.05 7.92 -0.08
CA ARG A 128 7.93 8.41 0.99
C ARG A 128 7.53 9.80 1.40
N THR A 129 7.31 10.00 2.70
CA THR A 129 7.08 11.32 3.28
C THR A 129 7.97 11.56 4.49
N ASP A 130 7.98 12.80 4.96
CA ASP A 130 8.55 13.15 6.26
C ASP A 130 7.92 12.35 7.42
N GLN A 131 6.68 11.90 7.25
CA GLN A 131 5.94 11.11 8.24
C GLN A 131 6.26 9.61 8.20
N GLY A 132 6.94 9.14 7.17
CA GLY A 132 7.30 7.73 7.04
C GLY A 132 7.19 7.23 5.62
N ILE A 133 6.97 5.92 5.49
CA ILE A 133 6.90 5.28 4.19
C ILE A 133 5.64 4.43 4.15
N ASN A 134 4.92 4.57 3.04
CA ASN A 134 3.73 3.82 2.73
C ASN A 134 3.91 3.09 1.39
N PHE A 135 3.02 2.16 1.13
CA PHE A 135 2.99 1.39 -0.10
C PHE A 135 1.56 1.31 -0.61
N ILE A 136 1.43 1.40 -1.93
CA ILE A 136 0.16 1.19 -2.63
C ILE A 136 0.41 0.29 -3.82
N GLU A 137 -0.53 -0.60 -4.09
CA GLU A 137 -0.49 -1.44 -5.29
C GLU A 137 -1.74 -1.17 -6.12
N PHE A 138 -1.58 -0.47 -7.24
CA PHE A 138 -2.66 -0.26 -8.18
C PHE A 138 -2.92 -1.52 -8.99
N VAL A 139 -4.19 -1.83 -9.17
CA VAL A 139 -4.68 -2.91 -10.03
C VAL A 139 -5.19 -2.30 -11.32
N PHE A 140 -4.74 -2.84 -12.46
CA PHE A 140 -5.13 -2.35 -13.77
C PHE A 140 -5.95 -3.35 -14.56
N SER A 141 -6.76 -2.82 -15.48
CA SER A 141 -7.39 -3.57 -16.56
C SER A 141 -7.22 -2.85 -17.89
N GLN A 142 -7.54 -3.54 -18.98
CA GLN A 142 -7.58 -2.95 -20.30
C GLN A 142 -9.04 -2.91 -20.79
N LYS A 143 -9.48 -1.73 -21.23
CA LYS A 143 -10.81 -1.49 -21.78
C LYS A 143 -10.68 -0.87 -23.17
N GLY A 144 -10.77 -1.71 -24.20
CA GLY A 144 -10.38 -1.32 -25.55
C GLY A 144 -8.89 -0.99 -25.61
N ASN A 145 -8.56 0.23 -26.05
CA ASN A 145 -7.18 0.71 -26.12
C ASN A 145 -6.72 1.43 -24.84
N ASP A 146 -7.62 1.65 -23.89
CA ASP A 146 -7.30 2.37 -22.66
C ASP A 146 -6.89 1.40 -21.54
N ILE A 147 -5.85 1.77 -20.79
CA ILE A 147 -5.56 1.18 -19.50
C ILE A 147 -6.39 1.90 -18.44
N LYS A 148 -7.03 1.11 -17.56
CA LYS A 148 -7.87 1.63 -16.47
C LYS A 148 -7.39 1.13 -15.12
N ILE A 149 -7.59 1.94 -14.10
CA ILE A 149 -7.45 1.60 -12.68
C ILE A 149 -8.77 1.00 -12.21
N VAL A 150 -8.70 -0.15 -11.54
CA VAL A 150 -9.91 -0.86 -11.07
C VAL A 150 -9.97 -0.93 -9.55
N ASP A 151 -8.81 -0.86 -8.90
CA ASP A 151 -8.67 -0.83 -7.45
C ASP A 151 -7.24 -0.44 -7.07
N TYR A 152 -7.00 -0.27 -5.77
CA TYR A 152 -5.66 -0.35 -5.21
C TYR A 152 -5.66 -1.00 -3.82
N PHE A 153 -4.58 -1.70 -3.51
CA PHE A 153 -4.33 -2.21 -2.16
C PHE A 153 -3.58 -1.17 -1.33
N ASN A 154 -4.09 -0.87 -0.14
CA ASN A 154 -3.46 0.05 0.81
C ASN A 154 -2.74 -0.75 1.90
N PHE A 155 -1.41 -0.66 1.98
CA PHE A 155 -0.63 -1.43 2.95
C PHE A 155 -0.80 -0.95 4.40
N GLN A 156 -1.12 0.33 4.63
CA GLN A 156 -1.46 0.82 5.97
C GLN A 156 -2.76 0.22 6.49
N MET A 157 -3.74 -0.01 5.61
CA MET A 157 -5.03 -0.59 6.00
C MET A 157 -5.06 -2.11 5.85
N GLY A 158 -4.13 -2.68 5.09
CA GLY A 158 -4.06 -4.12 4.83
C GLY A 158 -5.20 -4.65 3.97
N GLU A 159 -5.86 -3.80 3.19
CA GLU A 159 -7.05 -4.15 2.39
C GLU A 159 -7.13 -3.35 1.08
N TYR A 160 -7.97 -3.81 0.16
CA TYR A 160 -8.29 -3.08 -1.07
C TYR A 160 -9.21 -1.89 -0.80
N TYR A 161 -9.11 -0.86 -1.63
CA TYR A 161 -9.93 0.34 -1.45
C TYR A 161 -11.43 0.05 -1.63
N SER A 162 -11.80 -0.82 -2.56
CA SER A 162 -13.19 -1.28 -2.71
C SER A 162 -13.71 -1.97 -1.44
N GLU A 163 -12.87 -2.74 -0.75
CA GLU A 163 -13.19 -3.38 0.53
C GLU A 163 -13.44 -2.33 1.62
N SER A 164 -12.59 -1.31 1.71
CA SER A 164 -12.77 -0.19 2.66
C SER A 164 -14.10 0.53 2.43
N VAL A 165 -14.44 0.82 1.17
CA VAL A 165 -15.71 1.49 0.82
C VAL A 165 -16.91 0.59 1.17
N TYR A 166 -16.81 -0.72 0.92
CA TYR A 166 -17.83 -1.69 1.32
C TYR A 166 -18.03 -1.71 2.85
N LYS A 167 -16.95 -1.88 3.63
CA LYS A 167 -16.97 -1.94 5.09
C LYS A 167 -17.54 -0.65 5.68
N MET A 168 -17.06 0.49 5.22
CA MET A 168 -17.55 1.81 5.63
C MET A 168 -19.05 1.94 5.38
N THR A 169 -19.53 1.61 4.18
CA THR A 169 -20.95 1.76 3.85
C THR A 169 -21.84 0.80 4.63
N LYS A 170 -21.39 -0.45 4.79
CA LYS A 170 -22.06 -1.45 5.62
C LYS A 170 -22.15 -1.00 7.07
N ASN A 171 -21.07 -0.45 7.62
CA ASN A 171 -21.03 -0.03 9.01
C ASN A 171 -21.86 1.25 9.26
N ILE A 172 -21.85 2.23 8.35
CA ILE A 172 -22.75 3.39 8.40
C ILE A 172 -24.19 2.93 8.60
N ALA A 173 -24.65 1.98 7.78
CA ALA A 173 -26.02 1.51 7.89
C ALA A 173 -26.31 0.62 9.08
N LYS A 174 -25.37 -0.27 9.44
CA LYS A 174 -25.51 -1.13 10.62
C LYS A 174 -25.66 -0.32 11.90
N TYR A 175 -24.97 0.82 12.00
CA TYR A 175 -24.86 1.60 13.23
C TYR A 175 -25.68 2.89 13.23
N GLY A 176 -26.81 2.94 12.51
CA GLY A 176 -27.79 4.03 12.62
C GLY A 176 -27.73 5.11 11.52
N GLY A 177 -27.07 4.82 10.40
CA GLY A 177 -27.02 5.74 9.25
C GLY A 177 -26.12 6.96 9.48
N ASN A 178 -26.46 8.07 8.83
CA ASN A 178 -25.65 9.30 8.80
C ASN A 178 -25.60 10.06 10.14
N GLU A 179 -26.47 9.71 11.09
CA GLU A 179 -26.50 10.27 12.45
C GLU A 179 -26.09 9.23 13.49
N GLY A 180 -25.77 8.02 13.03
CA GLY A 180 -25.44 6.87 13.86
C GLY A 180 -24.03 6.92 14.44
N ALA A 181 -23.72 5.92 15.27
CA ALA A 181 -22.44 5.83 15.98
C ALA A 181 -21.23 5.83 15.03
N TYR A 182 -21.34 5.19 13.87
CA TYR A 182 -20.26 5.17 12.87
C TYR A 182 -20.03 6.55 12.23
N ALA A 183 -21.11 7.27 11.89
CA ALA A 183 -20.99 8.63 11.37
C ALA A 183 -20.42 9.60 12.42
N ASN A 184 -20.81 9.43 13.69
CA ASN A 184 -20.19 10.17 14.79
C ASN A 184 -18.70 9.85 14.92
N ALA A 185 -18.28 8.59 14.78
CA ALA A 185 -16.87 8.22 14.79
C ALA A 185 -16.08 8.86 13.63
N LEU A 186 -16.65 8.91 12.42
CA LEU A 186 -16.06 9.66 11.29
C LEU A 186 -15.92 11.16 11.60
N ARG A 187 -16.89 11.76 12.30
CA ARG A 187 -16.81 13.15 12.75
C ARG A 187 -15.69 13.36 13.76
N LEU A 188 -15.52 12.46 14.73
CA LEU A 188 -14.43 12.50 15.71
C LEU A 188 -13.06 12.42 15.03
N VAL A 189 -12.90 11.57 14.00
CA VAL A 189 -11.69 11.54 13.16
C VAL A 189 -11.40 12.89 12.52
N ASN A 190 -12.41 13.56 11.94
CA ASN A 190 -12.20 14.85 11.29
C ASN A 190 -11.81 15.94 12.30
N ILE A 191 -12.42 15.93 13.49
CA ILE A 191 -12.06 16.84 14.58
C ILE A 191 -10.61 16.61 15.01
N SER A 192 -10.22 15.35 15.24
CA SER A 192 -8.86 15.05 15.69
C SER A 192 -7.80 15.36 14.63
N ILE A 193 -8.09 15.18 13.34
CA ILE A 193 -7.20 15.63 12.24
C ILE A 193 -7.04 17.16 12.27
N THR A 194 -8.13 17.89 12.48
CA THR A 194 -8.08 19.36 12.59
C THR A 194 -7.21 19.78 13.78
N GLN A 195 -7.40 19.14 14.93
CA GLN A 195 -6.59 19.37 16.13
C GLN A 195 -5.10 19.07 15.91
N VAL A 196 -4.75 18.00 15.17
CA VAL A 196 -3.35 17.72 14.80
C VAL A 196 -2.78 18.84 13.93
N ASN A 197 -3.53 19.35 12.95
CA ASN A 197 -3.09 20.46 12.11
C ASN A 197 -2.89 21.76 12.90
N ASP A 198 -3.71 21.96 13.93
CA ASP A 198 -3.62 23.08 14.87
C ASP A 198 -2.58 22.85 16.00
N LYS A 199 -1.83 21.74 15.93
CA LYS A 199 -0.80 21.32 16.90
C LYS A 199 -1.34 21.01 18.31
N GLN A 200 -2.64 20.75 18.43
CA GLN A 200 -3.34 20.32 19.65
C GLN A 200 -3.31 18.79 19.77
N TYR A 201 -2.11 18.23 19.93
CA TYR A 201 -1.88 16.79 19.80
C TYR A 201 -2.51 15.95 20.93
N GLU A 202 -2.54 16.49 22.16
CA GLU A 202 -3.15 15.82 23.31
C GLU A 202 -4.68 15.76 23.14
N GLU A 203 -5.31 16.88 22.78
CA GLU A 203 -6.75 16.96 22.54
C GLU A 203 -7.17 16.10 21.34
N ALA A 204 -6.32 16.00 20.30
CA ALA A 204 -6.54 15.08 19.19
C ALA A 204 -6.53 13.61 19.65
N TRP A 205 -5.59 13.25 20.52
CA TRP A 205 -5.48 11.91 21.10
C TRP A 205 -6.68 11.58 22.01
N GLU A 206 -7.11 12.51 22.86
CA GLU A 206 -8.32 12.33 23.66
C GLU A 206 -9.56 12.19 22.77
N THR A 207 -9.66 12.99 21.71
CA THR A 207 -10.81 12.98 20.82
C THR A 207 -10.94 11.69 20.03
N ILE A 208 -9.84 11.13 19.51
CA ILE A 208 -9.90 9.86 18.78
C ILE A 208 -10.25 8.68 19.71
N ASN A 209 -9.83 8.74 20.98
CA ASN A 209 -10.16 7.70 21.96
C ASN A 209 -11.62 7.80 22.49
N LYS A 210 -12.40 8.82 22.08
CA LYS A 210 -13.86 8.86 22.31
C LYS A 210 -14.63 7.98 21.32
N ILE A 211 -13.98 7.40 20.32
CA ILE A 211 -14.61 6.42 19.43
C ILE A 211 -14.92 5.14 20.23
N GLU A 212 -16.15 4.65 20.10
CA GLU A 212 -16.60 3.44 20.77
C GLU A 212 -15.67 2.24 20.50
N PRO A 213 -15.29 1.43 21.50
CA PRO A 213 -14.32 0.35 21.34
C PRO A 213 -14.66 -0.66 20.23
N TYR A 214 -15.93 -0.97 20.03
CA TYR A 214 -16.35 -1.90 18.98
C TYR A 214 -16.16 -1.33 17.56
N LEU A 215 -16.13 0.00 17.42
CA LEU A 215 -15.81 0.69 16.17
C LEU A 215 -14.30 0.77 15.97
N LEU A 216 -13.52 0.89 17.05
CA LEU A 216 -12.06 0.81 16.98
C LEU A 216 -11.56 -0.55 16.46
N ASN A 217 -12.40 -1.55 16.28
CA ASN A 217 -11.99 -2.76 15.57
C ASN A 217 -11.90 -2.56 14.04
N ASP A 218 -12.40 -1.45 13.48
CA ASP A 218 -12.33 -1.13 12.05
C ASP A 218 -10.92 -0.60 11.67
N ASN A 219 -10.34 -1.15 10.60
CA ASN A 219 -9.05 -0.75 10.03
C ASN A 219 -8.92 0.77 9.84
N TYR A 220 -9.98 1.42 9.37
CA TYR A 220 -9.95 2.85 9.12
C TYR A 220 -9.73 3.63 10.43
N PHE A 221 -10.44 3.31 11.50
CA PHE A 221 -10.29 4.04 12.76
C PHE A 221 -8.95 3.74 13.45
N GLN A 222 -8.45 2.51 13.38
CA GLN A 222 -7.13 2.17 13.93
C GLN A 222 -6.00 2.89 13.21
N THR A 223 -6.03 2.94 11.88
CA THR A 223 -4.99 3.66 11.13
C THR A 223 -4.98 5.16 11.45
N LYS A 224 -6.16 5.77 11.67
CA LYS A 224 -6.25 7.17 12.13
C LYS A 224 -5.75 7.34 13.57
N ARG A 225 -6.07 6.42 14.47
CA ARG A 225 -5.55 6.40 15.84
C ARG A 225 -4.02 6.30 15.86
N ILE A 226 -3.44 5.43 15.04
CA ILE A 226 -1.97 5.32 14.87
C ILE A 226 -1.38 6.63 14.34
N ALA A 227 -1.98 7.24 13.32
CA ALA A 227 -1.50 8.51 12.75
C ALA A 227 -1.51 9.65 13.79
N ILE A 228 -2.55 9.73 14.63
CA ILE A 228 -2.63 10.74 15.69
C ILE A 228 -1.62 10.47 16.80
N ALA A 229 -1.46 9.20 17.20
CA ALA A 229 -0.45 8.80 18.18
C ALA A 229 0.97 9.17 17.71
N ASN A 230 1.24 9.04 16.41
CA ASN A 230 2.52 9.41 15.78
C ASN A 230 2.89 10.88 16.03
N SER A 231 1.90 11.76 15.95
CA SER A 231 2.04 13.22 16.14
C SER A 231 2.18 13.63 17.61
N TYR A 232 1.73 12.79 18.55
CA TYR A 232 1.71 13.12 19.98
C TYR A 232 2.88 12.52 20.77
N SER A 233 3.05 11.18 20.75
CA SER A 233 4.03 10.49 21.60
C SER A 233 4.53 9.20 20.99
N GLY A 234 5.85 8.97 21.02
CA GLY A 234 6.46 7.73 20.55
C GLY A 234 6.02 6.47 21.32
N GLN A 235 5.71 6.61 22.61
CA GLN A 235 5.18 5.52 23.42
C GLN A 235 3.77 5.14 22.97
N LEU A 236 2.87 6.13 22.85
CA LEU A 236 1.49 5.91 22.40
C LEU A 236 1.44 5.41 20.96
N TYR A 237 2.34 5.88 20.10
CA TYR A 237 2.48 5.38 18.74
C TYR A 237 2.81 3.89 18.70
N SER A 238 3.82 3.47 19.50
CA SER A 238 4.22 2.06 19.58
C SER A 238 3.09 1.19 20.14
N GLN A 239 2.38 1.69 21.16
CA GLN A 239 1.21 1.02 21.71
C GLN A 239 0.09 0.88 20.67
N ALA A 240 -0.28 1.96 19.98
CA ALA A 240 -1.34 1.94 18.97
C ALA A 240 -1.04 0.96 17.83
N ILE A 241 0.24 0.86 17.41
CA ILE A 241 0.64 -0.14 16.42
C ILE A 241 0.50 -1.55 16.99
N ASN A 242 0.98 -1.82 18.20
CA ASN A 242 0.89 -3.16 18.79
C ASN A 242 -0.58 -3.59 18.98
N ASP A 243 -1.45 -2.69 19.44
CA ASP A 243 -2.90 -2.93 19.54
C ASP A 243 -3.47 -3.34 18.16
N PHE A 244 -3.08 -2.62 17.11
CA PHE A 244 -3.54 -2.89 15.75
C PHE A 244 -3.00 -4.22 15.21
N LEU A 245 -1.72 -4.52 15.45
CA LEU A 245 -1.12 -5.78 15.02
C LEU A 245 -1.76 -6.99 15.72
N GLU A 246 -2.19 -6.88 16.97
CA GLU A 246 -2.90 -7.97 17.65
C GLU A 246 -4.28 -8.24 17.02
N LEU A 247 -5.04 -7.19 16.69
CA LEU A 247 -6.33 -7.30 16.01
C LEU A 247 -6.23 -7.97 14.63
N TYR A 248 -5.10 -7.78 13.95
CA TYR A 248 -4.88 -8.22 12.57
C TYR A 248 -3.67 -9.17 12.44
N LYS A 249 -3.47 -10.04 13.43
CA LYS A 249 -2.34 -10.99 13.49
C LYS A 249 -2.21 -11.92 12.28
N GLU A 250 -3.33 -12.22 11.62
CA GLU A 250 -3.37 -13.09 10.43
C GLU A 250 -3.03 -12.35 9.12
N ASN A 251 -2.96 -11.01 9.12
CA ASN A 251 -2.63 -10.23 7.92
C ASN A 251 -1.12 -10.02 7.81
N GLU A 252 -0.42 -11.00 7.23
CA GLU A 252 1.04 -10.99 7.09
C GLU A 252 1.60 -9.70 6.47
N LYS A 253 0.96 -9.17 5.41
CA LYS A 253 1.40 -7.93 4.74
C LYS A 253 1.34 -6.73 5.69
N LEU A 254 0.26 -6.62 6.46
CA LEU A 254 0.07 -5.57 7.46
C LEU A 254 1.07 -5.70 8.62
N GLN A 255 1.29 -6.95 9.09
CA GLN A 255 2.27 -7.26 10.14
C GLN A 255 3.66 -6.77 9.74
N LEU A 256 4.11 -7.13 8.54
CA LEU A 256 5.44 -6.77 8.05
C LEU A 256 5.58 -5.27 7.81
N TYR A 257 4.54 -4.62 7.27
CA TYR A 257 4.51 -3.17 7.09
C TYR A 257 4.73 -2.43 8.42
N TYR A 258 3.92 -2.71 9.44
CA TYR A 258 4.00 -2.00 10.72
C TYR A 258 5.23 -2.38 11.55
N LYS A 259 5.72 -3.63 11.45
CA LYS A 259 7.03 -4.00 12.03
C LYS A 259 8.16 -3.17 11.42
N ALA A 260 8.20 -3.06 10.09
CA ALA A 260 9.21 -2.24 9.41
C ALA A 260 9.12 -0.77 9.86
N VAL A 261 7.91 -0.22 9.96
CA VAL A 261 7.69 1.15 10.45
C VAL A 261 8.19 1.35 11.89
N LEU A 262 7.92 0.41 12.81
CA LEU A 262 8.40 0.46 14.19
C LEU A 262 9.93 0.36 14.28
N TYR A 263 10.53 -0.60 13.56
CA TYR A 263 11.98 -0.78 13.59
C TYR A 263 12.72 0.44 13.05
N LYS A 264 12.19 1.08 11.99
CA LYS A 264 12.74 2.34 11.49
C LYS A 264 12.69 3.43 12.57
N ARG A 265 11.55 3.63 13.21
CA ARG A 265 11.38 4.68 14.24
C ARG A 265 12.33 4.49 15.41
N ASN A 266 12.52 3.24 15.85
CA ASN A 266 13.34 2.91 17.01
C ASN A 266 14.85 2.85 16.69
N GLY A 267 15.26 3.13 15.45
CA GLY A 267 16.67 3.06 15.04
C GLY A 267 17.22 1.63 14.91
N ASN A 268 16.35 0.61 14.92
CA ASN A 268 16.70 -0.80 14.81
C ASN A 268 16.98 -1.16 13.34
N LYS A 269 18.11 -0.66 12.82
CA LYS A 269 18.45 -0.72 11.38
C LYS A 269 18.44 -2.14 10.82
N LYS A 270 18.96 -3.12 11.55
CA LYS A 270 19.06 -4.51 11.08
C LYS A 270 17.67 -5.14 10.93
N GLU A 271 16.84 -5.05 11.97
CA GLU A 271 15.48 -5.58 12.00
C GLU A 271 14.59 -4.86 10.98
N PHE A 272 14.79 -3.55 10.82
CA PHE A 272 14.16 -2.77 9.78
C PHE A 272 14.49 -3.33 8.38
N ILE A 273 15.79 -3.54 8.07
CA ILE A 273 16.22 -4.10 6.78
C ILE A 273 15.65 -5.50 6.56
N THR A 274 15.59 -6.34 7.59
CA THR A 274 15.01 -7.68 7.49
C THR A 274 13.52 -7.62 7.16
N ALA A 275 12.72 -6.88 7.94
CA ALA A 275 11.29 -6.74 7.71
C ALA A 275 10.99 -6.09 6.34
N ALA A 276 11.81 -5.12 5.95
CA ALA A 276 11.77 -4.50 4.63
C ALA A 276 11.99 -5.53 3.52
N LYS A 277 13.03 -6.39 3.60
CA LYS A 277 13.30 -7.44 2.62
C LYS A 277 12.23 -8.53 2.58
N GLU A 278 11.63 -8.86 3.72
CA GLU A 278 10.48 -9.78 3.75
C GLU A 278 9.28 -9.17 3.04
N LEU A 279 9.01 -7.88 3.29
CA LEU A 279 8.00 -7.13 2.54
C LEU A 279 8.34 -7.08 1.04
N GLU A 280 9.62 -6.87 0.67
CA GLU A 280 10.11 -6.95 -0.72
C GLU A 280 9.82 -8.28 -1.37
N SER A 281 10.05 -9.37 -0.65
CA SER A 281 9.84 -10.73 -1.13
C SER A 281 8.37 -10.98 -1.43
N ILE A 282 7.48 -10.57 -0.52
CA ILE A 282 6.03 -10.75 -0.68
C ILE A 282 5.49 -9.91 -1.84
N VAL A 283 6.01 -8.71 -2.03
CA VAL A 283 5.61 -7.83 -3.15
C VAL A 283 6.49 -8.04 -4.40
N GLY A 284 7.43 -8.99 -4.32
CA GLY A 284 8.46 -9.41 -5.28
C GLY A 284 9.25 -8.30 -5.97
N SER A 285 9.57 -7.21 -5.27
CA SER A 285 10.36 -6.11 -5.83
C SER A 285 11.79 -6.12 -5.28
N SER A 286 12.80 -6.15 -6.16
CA SER A 286 14.22 -6.19 -5.78
C SER A 286 14.87 -4.82 -5.55
N LYS A 287 14.08 -3.73 -5.56
CA LYS A 287 14.59 -2.34 -5.55
C LYS A 287 13.89 -1.41 -4.56
N LEU A 288 13.03 -1.93 -3.67
CA LEU A 288 12.26 -1.06 -2.77
C LEU A 288 13.16 -0.33 -1.77
N PHE A 289 14.21 -0.99 -1.29
CA PHE A 289 15.01 -0.50 -0.17
C PHE A 289 16.48 -0.16 -0.49
N THR A 290 16.99 -0.43 -1.70
CA THR A 290 18.31 0.07 -2.14
C THR A 290 18.43 1.59 -2.05
N ASN A 291 17.32 2.31 -2.18
CA ASN A 291 17.26 3.76 -2.04
C ASN A 291 16.98 4.24 -0.59
N TRP A 292 16.87 3.35 0.40
CA TRP A 292 16.67 3.71 1.81
C TRP A 292 17.99 3.77 2.58
N GLU A 293 18.99 2.97 2.19
CA GLU A 293 20.32 2.98 2.80
C GLU A 293 21.02 4.34 2.70
N GLN A 294 20.63 5.17 1.73
CA GLN A 294 21.17 6.52 1.51
C GLN A 294 20.50 7.61 2.37
N SER A 295 19.38 7.30 3.02
CA SER A 295 18.59 8.24 3.86
C SER A 295 18.65 7.93 5.36
N LEU A 296 19.44 6.93 5.75
CA LEU A 296 19.80 6.57 7.13
C LEU A 296 21.18 7.10 7.46
#